data_AF-A0A196NMB5-F1
#
_entry.id   AF-A0A196NMB5-F1
#
_cell.length_a   1.000
_cell.length_b   1.000
_cell.length_c   1.000
_cell.angle_alpha   90.00
_cell.angle_beta   90.00
_cell.angle_gamma   90.00
#
_symmetry.space_group_name_H-M   'P 1'
#
loop_
_entity.id
_entity.type
_entity.pdbx_description
1 polymer ?
#
loop_
_entity_poly.entity_id
_entity_poly.type
_entity_poly.pdbx_seq_one_letter_code
_entity_poly.pdbx_strand_id
1 'polypeptide(L)'
;MRLATLAACLSLPASLSAQNILEAANDAVIRDQLCVGTNCANAQTFIDSLAGSLMLRDTRTRIDFEDASDNVNFPGDEWSILINDIFEFSSGGINHFSVQNRTDNTTPLRIEGGAPNNAIYTNAAGQVGLGTSLPQSALHVRQGAAPGVRLEAAVGDGDWLLSSTFSGFAIYDMDGGPTVPLWLENGAPSYSLFVNSAGFVGFGTNFPEEKLHIRTNAVDTDAFALFDANGSGSDSAFRLRQNGVTPTTWEFRNQQDSGRLNVGIAGG
;
A
#
# COMPACT_ATOMS: atom_id res chain seq x y z
N MET A 1 18.46 -80.67 -40.28
CA MET A 1 18.94 -79.71 -39.26
C MET A 1 19.28 -78.39 -39.93
N ARG A 2 18.35 -77.43 -39.90
CA ARG A 2 18.58 -75.98 -39.76
C ARG A 2 17.21 -75.29 -39.72
N LEU A 3 16.95 -74.65 -38.58
CA LEU A 3 15.79 -73.83 -38.24
C LEU A 3 15.66 -72.65 -39.21
N ALA A 4 14.43 -72.35 -39.63
CA ALA A 4 14.04 -71.02 -40.08
C ALA A 4 13.00 -70.50 -39.08
N THR A 5 13.46 -69.67 -38.14
CA THR A 5 12.62 -69.02 -37.14
C THR A 5 11.91 -67.84 -37.81
N LEU A 6 10.60 -67.96 -38.04
CA LEU A 6 9.77 -66.85 -38.52
C LEU A 6 9.44 -65.96 -37.32
N ALA A 7 10.12 -64.82 -37.19
CA ALA A 7 9.80 -63.82 -36.18
C ALA A 7 8.52 -63.07 -36.58
N ALA A 8 7.40 -63.43 -35.97
CA ALA A 8 6.18 -62.62 -36.04
C ALA A 8 6.40 -61.36 -35.21
N CYS A 9 6.66 -60.24 -35.89
CA CYS A 9 6.74 -58.92 -35.28
C CYS A 9 5.31 -58.50 -34.88
N LEU A 10 4.95 -58.72 -33.62
CA LEU A 10 3.70 -58.28 -33.05
C LEU A 10 3.80 -56.76 -32.82
N SER A 11 3.45 -55.97 -33.83
CA SER A 11 3.30 -54.52 -33.67
C SER A 11 2.13 -54.27 -32.73
N LEU A 12 2.42 -53.89 -31.48
CA LEU A 12 1.39 -53.35 -30.59
C LEU A 12 0.78 -52.12 -31.28
N PRO A 13 -0.55 -52.02 -31.42
CA PRO A 13 -1.16 -50.77 -31.87
C PRO A 13 -0.81 -49.68 -30.86
N ALA A 14 -0.27 -48.57 -31.35
CA ALA A 14 -0.11 -47.36 -30.56
C ALA A 14 -1.47 -47.00 -29.95
N SER A 15 -1.50 -46.70 -28.65
CA SER A 15 -2.69 -46.21 -27.98
C SER A 15 -3.18 -44.93 -28.67
N LEU A 16 -4.30 -45.02 -29.39
CA LEU A 16 -5.06 -43.84 -29.80
C LEU A 16 -5.52 -43.14 -28.51
N SER A 17 -5.05 -41.92 -28.27
CA SER A 17 -5.67 -41.03 -27.29
C SER A 17 -7.02 -40.62 -27.85
N ALA A 18 -8.11 -41.19 -27.33
CA ALA A 18 -9.44 -40.71 -27.62
C ALA A 18 -9.61 -39.36 -26.90
N GLN A 19 -9.70 -38.28 -27.67
CA GLN A 19 -10.06 -36.97 -27.12
C GLN A 19 -11.58 -36.96 -26.91
N ASN A 20 -12.02 -36.72 -25.68
CA ASN A 20 -13.41 -36.38 -25.41
C ASN A 20 -13.55 -34.87 -25.60
N ILE A 21 -13.93 -34.46 -26.82
CA ILE A 21 -14.21 -33.06 -27.13
C ILE A 21 -15.70 -32.82 -26.81
N LEU A 22 -15.97 -31.90 -25.89
CA LEU A 22 -17.31 -31.36 -25.68
C LEU A 22 -17.53 -30.20 -26.67
N GLU A 23 -17.89 -30.54 -27.90
CA GLU A 23 -18.17 -29.56 -28.96
C GLU A 23 -19.65 -29.18 -28.96
N ALA A 24 -19.95 -27.88 -28.86
CA ALA A 24 -21.24 -27.33 -29.21
C ALA A 24 -21.05 -26.38 -30.39
N ALA A 25 -21.85 -26.54 -31.45
CA ALA A 25 -21.77 -25.68 -32.63
C ALA A 25 -22.19 -24.21 -32.35
N ASN A 26 -22.79 -23.96 -31.17
CA ASN A 26 -23.14 -22.65 -30.64
C ASN A 26 -22.90 -22.69 -29.10
N ASP A 27 -23.83 -22.17 -28.30
CA ASP A 27 -23.72 -22.16 -26.83
C ASP A 27 -24.01 -23.54 -26.21
N ALA A 28 -23.15 -23.96 -25.27
CA ALA A 28 -23.39 -25.13 -24.42
C ALA A 28 -24.03 -24.71 -23.09
N VAL A 29 -25.05 -25.44 -22.64
CA VAL A 29 -25.69 -25.22 -21.33
C VAL A 29 -25.49 -26.44 -20.46
N ILE A 30 -24.84 -26.25 -19.31
CA ILE A 30 -24.78 -27.23 -18.23
C ILE A 30 -25.74 -26.75 -17.14
N ARG A 31 -26.67 -27.63 -16.74
CA ARG A 31 -27.58 -27.37 -15.62
C ARG A 31 -26.94 -27.88 -14.33
N ASP A 32 -27.18 -27.16 -13.25
CA ASP A 32 -26.69 -27.44 -11.91
C ASP A 32 -25.17 -27.25 -11.74
N GLN A 33 -24.37 -28.32 -11.77
CA GLN A 33 -22.97 -28.29 -11.31
C GLN A 33 -22.01 -29.01 -12.25
N LEU A 34 -20.81 -28.43 -12.44
CA LEU A 34 -19.70 -28.98 -13.22
C LEU A 34 -18.44 -29.14 -12.35
N CYS A 35 -17.75 -30.27 -12.46
CA CYS A 35 -16.40 -30.46 -11.94
C CYS A 35 -15.39 -30.50 -13.10
N VAL A 36 -14.35 -29.68 -13.02
CA VAL A 36 -13.25 -29.67 -14.00
C VAL A 36 -11.92 -29.88 -13.27
N GLY A 37 -11.11 -30.82 -13.76
CA GLY A 37 -9.78 -31.11 -13.23
C GLY A 37 -9.52 -32.60 -13.04
N THR A 38 -8.24 -32.95 -12.94
CA THR A 38 -7.77 -34.35 -12.85
C THR A 38 -8.21 -35.05 -11.56
N ASN A 39 -8.58 -34.30 -10.53
CA ASN A 39 -8.98 -34.84 -9.23
C ASN A 39 -10.51 -34.87 -9.05
N CYS A 40 -11.29 -34.62 -10.10
CA CYS A 40 -12.73 -34.88 -10.13
C CYS A 40 -13.04 -36.39 -10.08
N ALA A 41 -14.09 -36.78 -9.35
CA ALA A 41 -14.52 -38.18 -9.33
C ALA A 41 -15.37 -38.53 -10.55
N ASN A 42 -15.27 -39.78 -11.03
CA ASN A 42 -16.09 -40.28 -12.15
C ASN A 42 -17.61 -40.21 -11.86
N ALA A 43 -17.97 -40.50 -10.60
CA ALA A 43 -19.32 -40.29 -10.07
C ALA A 43 -19.25 -39.16 -9.04
N GLN A 44 -19.17 -37.92 -9.52
CA GLN A 44 -19.02 -36.75 -8.67
C GLN A 44 -20.31 -36.49 -7.89
N THR A 45 -20.22 -36.54 -6.57
CA THR A 45 -21.27 -36.04 -5.67
C THR A 45 -21.02 -34.57 -5.41
N PHE A 46 -22.05 -33.75 -5.57
CA PHE A 46 -22.03 -32.36 -5.18
C PHE A 46 -22.97 -32.16 -3.98
N ILE A 47 -22.55 -31.39 -2.99
CA ILE A 47 -23.35 -31.13 -1.79
C ILE A 47 -24.18 -29.88 -2.08
N ASP A 48 -25.48 -30.09 -2.30
CA ASP A 48 -26.46 -29.17 -2.89
C ASP A 48 -26.59 -27.78 -2.23
N SER A 49 -26.32 -27.64 -0.93
CA SER A 49 -26.54 -26.38 -0.21
C SER A 49 -25.31 -25.47 -0.09
N LEU A 50 -24.12 -25.93 -0.48
CA LEU A 50 -22.85 -25.19 -0.32
C LEU A 50 -21.92 -25.25 -1.53
N ALA A 51 -22.15 -26.16 -2.49
CA ALA A 51 -21.30 -26.29 -3.66
C ALA A 51 -21.71 -25.29 -4.76
N GLY A 52 -20.75 -24.51 -5.24
CA GLY A 52 -20.94 -23.61 -6.40
C GLY A 52 -21.21 -24.39 -7.69
N SER A 53 -21.76 -23.70 -8.71
CA SER A 53 -22.07 -24.29 -10.02
C SER A 53 -20.83 -24.78 -10.79
N LEU A 54 -19.65 -24.26 -10.49
CA LEU A 54 -18.37 -24.72 -11.05
C LEU A 54 -17.42 -25.05 -9.90
N MET A 55 -16.88 -26.27 -9.91
CA MET A 55 -15.83 -26.72 -9.02
C MET A 55 -14.59 -27.07 -9.83
N LEU A 56 -13.50 -26.36 -9.58
CA LEU A 56 -12.19 -26.70 -10.11
C LEU A 56 -11.49 -27.59 -9.08
N ARG A 57 -11.17 -28.83 -9.46
CA ARG A 57 -10.55 -29.81 -8.57
C ARG A 57 -9.32 -30.41 -9.23
N ASP A 58 -8.19 -29.79 -8.96
CA ASP A 58 -6.88 -30.20 -9.47
C ASP A 58 -5.79 -29.90 -8.43
N THR A 59 -4.60 -30.47 -8.63
CA THR A 59 -3.36 -30.08 -7.94
C THR A 59 -2.87 -28.70 -8.35
N ARG A 60 -3.27 -28.22 -9.54
CA ARG A 60 -2.97 -26.86 -10.03
C ARG A 60 -4.26 -26.15 -10.38
N THR A 61 -4.89 -25.53 -9.38
CA THR A 61 -6.21 -24.92 -9.54
C THR A 61 -6.08 -23.48 -10.05
N ARG A 62 -6.49 -23.25 -11.30
CA ARG A 62 -6.50 -21.93 -11.94
C ARG A 62 -7.52 -21.86 -13.08
N ILE A 63 -7.83 -20.65 -13.51
CA ILE A 63 -8.52 -20.37 -14.78
C ILE A 63 -7.54 -19.61 -15.65
N ASP A 64 -7.21 -20.17 -16.81
CA ASP A 64 -6.30 -19.57 -17.78
C ASP A 64 -7.08 -18.81 -18.86
N PHE A 65 -6.60 -17.63 -19.20
CA PHE A 65 -7.07 -16.78 -20.29
C PHE A 65 -5.94 -16.69 -21.31
N GLU A 66 -6.03 -17.51 -22.35
CA GLU A 66 -5.08 -17.57 -23.45
C GLU A 66 -5.62 -16.73 -24.60
N ASP A 67 -4.93 -15.63 -24.91
CA ASP A 67 -5.28 -14.81 -26.08
C ASP A 67 -4.76 -15.52 -27.34
N ALA A 68 -5.68 -15.83 -28.26
CA ALA A 68 -5.38 -16.54 -29.50
C ALA A 68 -5.28 -15.59 -30.70
N SER A 69 -5.23 -14.27 -30.47
CA SER A 69 -5.12 -13.32 -31.56
C SER A 69 -3.74 -13.41 -32.20
N ASP A 70 -3.70 -13.44 -33.54
CA ASP A 70 -2.48 -13.63 -34.33
C ASP A 70 -1.99 -12.33 -35.00
N ASN A 71 -2.78 -11.26 -34.88
CA ASN A 71 -2.45 -9.94 -35.38
C ASN A 71 -1.75 -9.12 -34.30
N VAL A 72 -0.50 -8.74 -34.58
CA VAL A 72 0.39 -7.95 -33.71
C VAL A 72 -0.17 -6.58 -33.26
N ASN A 73 -1.29 -6.13 -33.81
CA ASN A 73 -1.95 -4.89 -33.39
C ASN A 73 -2.97 -5.10 -32.25
N PHE A 74 -3.28 -6.35 -31.87
CA PHE A 74 -4.09 -6.65 -30.70
C PHE A 74 -3.20 -6.88 -29.46
N PRO A 75 -3.68 -6.52 -28.26
CA PRO A 75 -3.05 -6.98 -27.02
C PRO A 75 -3.04 -8.51 -26.96
N GLY A 76 -1.95 -9.11 -26.45
CA GLY A 76 -1.76 -10.57 -26.45
C GLY A 76 -1.24 -11.12 -25.12
N ASP A 77 -1.45 -10.40 -24.01
CA ASP A 77 -1.04 -10.90 -22.70
C ASP A 77 -1.93 -12.07 -22.26
N GLU A 78 -1.30 -13.15 -21.81
CA GLU A 78 -1.97 -14.28 -21.18
C GLU A 78 -2.15 -14.01 -19.70
N TRP A 79 -3.34 -14.31 -19.18
CA TRP A 79 -3.68 -14.07 -17.78
C TRP A 79 -4.16 -15.34 -17.10
N SER A 80 -4.09 -15.37 -15.77
CA SER A 80 -4.78 -16.40 -14.99
C SER A 80 -5.35 -15.86 -13.70
N ILE A 81 -6.49 -16.43 -13.28
CA ILE A 81 -6.92 -16.43 -11.89
C ILE A 81 -6.26 -17.64 -11.24
N LEU A 82 -5.35 -17.40 -10.32
CA LEU A 82 -4.49 -18.41 -9.71
C LEU A 82 -4.84 -18.58 -8.23
N ILE A 83 -5.09 -19.83 -7.82
CA ILE A 83 -5.42 -20.20 -6.45
C ILE A 83 -4.28 -21.01 -5.85
N ASN A 84 -3.66 -20.44 -4.81
CA ASN A 84 -2.47 -20.93 -4.13
C ASN A 84 -1.25 -21.05 -5.06
N ASP A 85 -0.06 -21.16 -4.48
CA ASP A 85 1.10 -21.47 -5.31
C ASP A 85 1.01 -22.91 -5.84
N ILE A 86 1.42 -23.07 -7.10
CA ILE A 86 1.25 -24.31 -7.89
C ILE A 86 2.49 -25.18 -7.97
N PHE A 87 3.53 -24.82 -7.22
CA PHE A 87 4.77 -25.59 -7.10
C PHE A 87 4.93 -26.08 -5.67
N GLU A 88 5.61 -27.21 -5.51
CA GLU A 88 5.99 -27.69 -4.19
C GLU A 88 7.20 -26.88 -3.71
N PHE A 89 7.01 -26.09 -2.65
CA PHE A 89 8.10 -25.36 -2.00
C PHE A 89 8.51 -26.12 -0.74
N SER A 90 9.82 -26.35 -0.57
CA SER A 90 10.37 -26.97 0.64
C SER A 90 10.07 -26.20 1.93
N SER A 91 9.72 -24.92 1.81
CA SER A 91 9.32 -24.02 2.90
C SER A 91 7.80 -23.92 3.12
N GLY A 92 6.99 -24.64 2.34
CA GLY A 92 5.53 -24.42 2.26
C GLY A 92 5.22 -23.23 1.34
N GLY A 93 4.38 -23.44 0.32
CA GLY A 93 3.94 -22.39 -0.59
C GLY A 93 2.96 -21.41 0.07
N ILE A 94 2.61 -20.36 -0.65
CA ILE A 94 1.65 -19.35 -0.19
C ILE A 94 0.24 -19.80 -0.57
N ASN A 95 -0.69 -19.78 0.40
CA ASN A 95 -2.11 -19.90 0.12
C ASN A 95 -2.64 -18.53 -0.32
N HIS A 96 -3.30 -18.42 -1.47
CA HIS A 96 -3.75 -17.12 -1.98
C HIS A 96 -4.83 -17.23 -3.06
N PHE A 97 -5.50 -16.11 -3.29
CA PHE A 97 -6.21 -15.78 -4.52
C PHE A 97 -5.40 -14.71 -5.26
N SER A 98 -5.15 -14.86 -6.56
CA SER A 98 -4.37 -13.89 -7.32
C SER A 98 -4.77 -13.77 -8.78
N VAL A 99 -4.42 -12.62 -9.37
CA VAL A 99 -4.44 -12.36 -10.81
C VAL A 99 -2.99 -12.30 -11.28
N GLN A 100 -2.62 -13.22 -12.15
CA GLN A 100 -1.25 -13.34 -12.67
C GLN A 100 -1.23 -13.02 -14.17
N ASN A 101 -0.33 -12.13 -14.59
CA ASN A 101 0.08 -11.99 -15.97
C ASN A 101 1.12 -13.07 -16.25
N ARG A 102 0.78 -14.01 -17.12
CA ARG A 102 1.63 -15.16 -17.45
C ARG A 102 2.65 -14.85 -18.54
N THR A 103 2.37 -13.88 -19.41
CA THR A 103 3.32 -13.40 -20.41
C THR A 103 4.56 -12.80 -19.74
N ASP A 104 4.34 -11.90 -18.78
CA ASP A 104 5.41 -11.21 -18.07
C ASP A 104 5.82 -11.88 -16.75
N ASN A 105 5.12 -12.97 -16.38
CA ASN A 105 5.30 -13.67 -15.10
C ASN A 105 5.20 -12.73 -13.89
N THR A 106 4.21 -11.84 -13.89
CA THR A 106 3.94 -10.89 -12.80
C THR A 106 2.61 -11.22 -12.10
N THR A 107 2.50 -10.86 -10.82
CA THR A 107 1.25 -11.02 -10.05
C THR A 107 0.81 -9.66 -9.52
N PRO A 108 0.10 -8.85 -10.33
CA PRO A 108 -0.30 -7.50 -9.93
C PRO A 108 -1.30 -7.45 -8.76
N LEU A 109 -2.07 -8.52 -8.53
CA LEU A 109 -3.00 -8.61 -7.41
C LEU A 109 -2.88 -9.97 -6.72
N ARG A 110 -2.69 -9.94 -5.40
CA ARG A 110 -2.70 -11.12 -4.54
C ARG A 110 -3.40 -10.82 -3.22
N ILE A 111 -4.24 -11.74 -2.78
CA ILE A 111 -4.84 -11.77 -1.45
C ILE A 111 -4.43 -13.10 -0.81
N GLU A 112 -3.58 -13.05 0.21
CA GLU A 112 -3.16 -14.25 0.93
C GLU A 112 -4.31 -14.85 1.75
N GLY A 113 -4.31 -16.17 1.94
CA GLY A 113 -5.39 -16.91 2.57
C GLY A 113 -5.65 -16.52 4.04
N GLY A 114 -4.68 -15.87 4.69
CA GLY A 114 -4.82 -15.32 6.04
C GLY A 114 -5.38 -13.89 6.10
N ALA A 115 -5.70 -13.26 4.96
CA ALA A 115 -6.23 -11.91 4.94
C ALA A 115 -7.58 -11.82 5.71
N PRO A 116 -7.76 -10.85 6.61
CA PRO A 116 -8.97 -10.75 7.42
C PRO A 116 -10.16 -10.26 6.61
N ASN A 117 -11.36 -10.37 7.20
CA ASN A 117 -12.57 -9.76 6.65
C ASN A 117 -12.35 -8.26 6.37
N ASN A 118 -12.79 -7.81 5.20
CA ASN A 118 -12.67 -6.43 4.75
C ASN A 118 -11.22 -5.94 4.65
N ALA A 119 -10.26 -6.82 4.36
CA ALA A 119 -8.87 -6.44 4.06
C ALA A 119 -8.81 -5.36 2.95
N ILE A 120 -9.61 -5.56 1.89
CA ILE A 120 -9.99 -4.54 0.92
C ILE A 120 -11.50 -4.62 0.72
N TYR A 121 -12.21 -3.50 0.86
CA TYR A 121 -13.66 -3.44 0.73
C TYR A 121 -14.05 -2.21 -0.08
N THR A 122 -14.95 -2.37 -1.06
CA THR A 122 -15.52 -1.23 -1.79
C THR A 122 -17.01 -1.17 -1.49
N ASN A 123 -17.48 -0.03 -0.98
CA ASN A 123 -18.89 0.15 -0.66
C ASN A 123 -19.71 0.63 -1.89
N ALA A 124 -21.03 0.71 -1.74
CA ALA A 124 -21.94 1.15 -2.82
C ALA A 124 -21.72 2.60 -3.28
N ALA A 125 -21.01 3.43 -2.50
CA ALA A 125 -20.63 4.78 -2.87
C ALA A 125 -19.26 4.84 -3.59
N GLY A 126 -18.63 3.70 -3.86
CA GLY A 126 -17.31 3.63 -4.50
C GLY A 126 -16.14 3.95 -3.57
N GLN A 127 -16.36 3.96 -2.27
CA GLN A 127 -15.30 4.23 -1.28
C GLN A 127 -14.56 2.94 -0.93
N VAL A 128 -13.24 3.04 -0.75
CA VAL A 128 -12.36 1.92 -0.40
C VAL A 128 -12.06 1.93 1.10
N GLY A 129 -12.40 0.83 1.77
CA GLY A 129 -12.00 0.52 3.14
C GLY A 129 -10.85 -0.47 3.15
N LEU A 130 -9.79 -0.14 3.90
CA LEU A 130 -8.73 -1.07 4.26
C LEU A 130 -8.91 -1.44 5.72
N GLY A 131 -9.36 -2.68 6.00
CA GLY A 131 -9.69 -3.16 7.35
C GLY A 131 -11.04 -2.70 7.88
N THR A 132 -11.93 -2.18 7.02
CA THR A 132 -13.28 -1.73 7.40
C THR A 132 -14.30 -1.93 6.28
N SER A 133 -15.50 -2.37 6.61
CA SER A 133 -16.66 -2.40 5.70
C SER A 133 -17.47 -1.10 5.71
N LEU A 134 -17.11 -0.15 6.57
CA LEU A 134 -17.79 1.14 6.73
C LEU A 134 -16.80 2.30 6.44
N PRO A 135 -16.29 2.42 5.20
CA PRO A 135 -15.46 3.56 4.85
C PRO A 135 -16.29 4.85 4.97
N GLN A 136 -15.66 5.92 5.48
CA GLN A 136 -16.29 7.22 5.74
C GLN A 136 -15.72 8.35 4.85
N SER A 137 -14.79 7.99 3.98
CA SER A 137 -14.17 8.85 2.97
C SER A 137 -13.81 8.00 1.75
N ALA A 138 -13.38 8.61 0.65
CA ALA A 138 -12.98 7.90 -0.57
C ALA A 138 -11.98 6.75 -0.29
N LEU A 139 -11.08 6.97 0.68
CA LEU A 139 -10.22 5.96 1.27
C LEU A 139 -10.32 6.04 2.80
N HIS A 140 -10.57 4.91 3.46
CA HIS A 140 -10.57 4.79 4.92
C HIS A 140 -9.69 3.62 5.34
N VAL A 141 -8.56 3.93 6.00
CA VAL A 141 -7.66 2.93 6.59
C VAL A 141 -7.99 2.75 8.05
N ARG A 142 -8.33 1.52 8.45
CA ARG A 142 -8.62 1.15 9.83
C ARG A 142 -7.83 -0.11 10.21
N GLN A 143 -6.82 0.08 11.05
CA GLN A 143 -5.97 -0.99 11.59
C GLN A 143 -5.82 -0.78 13.11
N GLY A 144 -4.85 -1.45 13.75
CA GLY A 144 -4.62 -1.43 15.21
C GLY A 144 -4.23 -0.05 15.77
N ALA A 145 -3.21 -0.01 16.63
CA ALA A 145 -2.88 1.19 17.40
C ALA A 145 -2.40 2.40 16.57
N ALA A 146 -1.89 2.16 15.36
CA ALA A 146 -1.29 3.20 14.53
C ALA A 146 -1.55 2.97 13.02
N PRO A 147 -2.79 3.11 12.52
CA PRO A 147 -3.06 3.03 11.08
C PRO A 147 -2.31 4.14 10.34
N GLY A 148 -1.79 3.82 9.16
CA GLY A 148 -1.06 4.79 8.36
C GLY A 148 -0.92 4.42 6.89
N VAL A 149 -0.34 5.35 6.15
CA VAL A 149 0.03 5.21 4.74
C VAL A 149 1.53 5.44 4.65
N ARG A 150 2.24 4.43 4.17
CA ARG A 150 3.70 4.47 3.98
C ARG A 150 4.04 4.78 2.53
N LEU A 151 5.01 5.65 2.33
CA LEU A 151 5.60 6.02 1.05
C LEU A 151 7.08 5.70 1.13
N GLU A 152 7.50 4.68 0.38
CA GLU A 152 8.88 4.21 0.37
C GLU A 152 9.44 4.28 -1.05
N ALA A 153 10.62 4.88 -1.20
CA ALA A 153 11.37 4.89 -2.44
C ALA A 153 12.05 3.52 -2.62
N ALA A 154 11.83 2.88 -3.77
CA ALA A 154 12.47 1.60 -4.08
C ALA A 154 14.00 1.70 -4.29
N VAL A 155 14.53 2.92 -4.45
CA VAL A 155 15.94 3.22 -4.62
C VAL A 155 16.26 4.53 -3.89
N GLY A 156 17.32 4.53 -3.08
CA GLY A 156 17.73 5.67 -2.27
C GLY A 156 17.14 5.65 -0.86
N ASP A 157 17.33 6.76 -0.15
CA ASP A 157 16.79 6.98 1.19
C ASP A 157 15.51 7.82 1.03
N GLY A 158 14.39 7.28 1.47
CA GLY A 158 13.09 7.91 1.31
C GLY A 158 11.99 7.00 1.82
N ASP A 159 11.86 6.90 3.13
CA ASP A 159 10.83 6.10 3.78
C ASP A 159 10.02 6.95 4.77
N TRP A 160 8.77 7.23 4.39
CA TRP A 160 7.89 8.12 5.13
C TRP A 160 6.59 7.44 5.51
N LEU A 161 6.18 7.58 6.77
CA LEU A 161 4.91 7.08 7.27
C LEU A 161 4.02 8.23 7.75
N LEU A 162 2.88 8.41 7.10
CA LEU A 162 1.79 9.24 7.60
C LEU A 162 0.90 8.36 8.47
N SER A 163 0.83 8.66 9.77
CA SER A 163 0.13 7.78 10.71
C SER A 163 -0.73 8.54 11.70
N SER A 164 -1.89 7.97 11.99
CA SER A 164 -2.71 8.35 13.14
C SER A 164 -2.39 7.39 14.28
N THR A 165 -2.24 7.92 15.49
CA THR A 165 -1.94 7.15 16.70
C THR A 165 -3.00 7.40 17.77
N PHE A 166 -2.90 6.71 18.91
CA PHE A 166 -3.78 6.98 20.05
C PHE A 166 -3.62 8.40 20.64
N SER A 167 -2.50 9.07 20.37
CA SER A 167 -2.16 10.39 20.92
C SER A 167 -2.19 11.53 19.92
N GLY A 168 -2.20 11.26 18.62
CA GLY A 168 -2.12 12.31 17.60
C GLY A 168 -1.88 11.81 16.20
N PHE A 169 -1.70 12.74 15.27
CA PHE A 169 -1.28 12.53 13.90
C PHE A 169 0.19 12.89 13.73
N ALA A 170 0.92 12.10 12.94
CA ALA A 170 2.34 12.28 12.75
C ALA A 170 2.80 11.98 11.33
N ILE A 171 3.87 12.66 10.93
CA ILE A 171 4.71 12.29 9.79
C ILE A 171 6.02 11.77 10.37
N TYR A 172 6.29 10.49 10.12
CA TYR A 172 7.52 9.82 10.52
C TYR A 172 8.48 9.76 9.34
N ASP A 173 9.73 10.08 9.60
CA ASP A 173 10.87 9.67 8.77
C ASP A 173 11.36 8.34 9.34
N MET A 174 11.29 7.28 8.54
CA MET A 174 11.67 5.92 8.93
C MET A 174 13.11 5.58 8.53
N ASP A 175 13.80 6.46 7.81
CA ASP A 175 15.16 6.25 7.35
C ASP A 175 16.17 6.31 8.51
N GLY A 176 17.01 5.27 8.67
CA GLY A 176 18.12 5.28 9.64
C GLY A 176 17.71 5.27 11.13
N GLY A 177 16.42 5.19 11.43
CA GLY A 177 15.85 5.20 12.78
C GLY A 177 14.70 6.21 12.87
N PRO A 178 13.52 5.82 13.38
CA PRO A 178 12.32 6.63 13.24
C PRO A 178 12.45 7.98 13.94
N THR A 179 12.36 9.06 13.18
CA THR A 179 12.17 10.42 13.71
C THR A 179 10.77 10.93 13.42
N VAL A 180 10.36 11.98 14.12
CA VAL A 180 9.02 12.57 13.98
C VAL A 180 9.13 14.05 13.65
N PRO A 181 9.37 14.43 12.38
CA PRO A 181 9.50 15.84 12.00
C PRO A 181 8.21 16.67 12.20
N LEU A 182 7.04 16.03 12.18
CA LEU A 182 5.75 16.68 12.44
C LEU A 182 4.89 15.83 13.36
N TRP A 183 4.39 16.44 14.44
CA TRP A 183 3.44 15.85 15.37
C TRP A 183 2.31 16.83 15.69
N LEU A 184 1.07 16.38 15.55
CA LEU A 184 -0.14 17.09 15.93
C LEU A 184 -0.88 16.25 16.97
N GLU A 185 -0.96 16.72 18.21
CA GLU A 185 -1.68 16.01 19.26
C GLU A 185 -3.20 16.00 19.01
N ASN A 186 -3.83 14.93 19.48
CA ASN A 186 -5.28 14.83 19.50
C ASN A 186 -5.87 15.99 20.32
N GLY A 187 -6.77 16.75 19.71
CA GLY A 187 -7.39 17.91 20.34
C GLY A 187 -6.63 19.24 20.16
N ALA A 188 -5.55 19.27 19.37
CA ALA A 188 -4.93 20.53 18.96
C ALA A 188 -6.00 21.50 18.39
N PRO A 189 -6.05 22.77 18.82
CA PRO A 189 -7.05 23.73 18.36
C PRO A 189 -7.01 23.96 16.85
N SER A 190 -8.13 24.45 16.30
CA SER A 190 -8.13 24.92 14.91
C SER A 190 -7.07 26.00 14.71
N TYR A 191 -6.36 25.91 13.58
CA TYR A 191 -5.34 26.87 13.17
C TYR A 191 -4.12 26.93 14.10
N SER A 192 -3.81 25.86 14.83
CA SER A 192 -2.52 25.72 15.56
C SER A 192 -1.31 25.97 14.65
N LEU A 193 -1.38 25.51 13.40
CA LEU A 193 -0.49 25.88 12.30
C LEU A 193 -1.34 26.12 11.05
N PHE A 194 -1.21 27.30 10.45
CA PHE A 194 -1.96 27.67 9.24
C PHE A 194 -1.07 28.39 8.25
N VAL A 195 -1.20 28.07 6.96
CA VAL A 195 -0.53 28.80 5.87
C VAL A 195 -1.61 29.33 4.93
N ASN A 196 -1.68 30.66 4.76
CA ASN A 196 -2.68 31.29 3.89
C ASN A 196 -2.24 31.28 2.41
N SER A 197 -3.13 31.71 1.50
CA SER A 197 -2.85 31.77 0.06
C SER A 197 -1.76 32.77 -0.35
N ALA A 198 -1.41 33.73 0.51
CA ALA A 198 -0.28 34.64 0.33
C ALA A 198 1.03 34.10 0.92
N GLY A 199 1.02 32.87 1.45
CA GLY A 199 2.15 32.20 2.08
C GLY A 199 2.52 32.76 3.45
N PHE A 200 1.57 33.37 4.18
CA PHE A 200 1.78 33.82 5.56
C PHE A 200 1.48 32.67 6.52
N VAL A 201 2.29 32.54 7.56
CA VAL A 201 2.17 31.47 8.57
C VAL A 201 1.53 32.03 9.84
N GLY A 202 0.41 31.44 10.24
CA GLY A 202 -0.28 31.72 11.49
C GLY A 202 -0.11 30.60 12.51
N PHE A 203 0.18 30.97 13.75
CA PHE A 203 0.07 30.10 14.92
C PHE A 203 -1.09 30.62 15.78
N GLY A 204 -2.19 29.87 15.83
CA GLY A 204 -3.44 30.27 16.52
C GLY A 204 -4.35 31.22 15.72
N THR A 205 -4.10 31.39 14.42
CA THR A 205 -4.89 32.26 13.54
C THR A 205 -4.94 31.76 12.09
N ASN A 206 -6.10 31.86 11.45
CA ASN A 206 -6.28 31.69 10.01
C ASN A 206 -6.27 33.00 9.21
N PHE A 207 -6.08 34.12 9.89
CA PHE A 207 -5.90 35.44 9.29
C PHE A 207 -4.56 36.03 9.77
N PRO A 208 -3.43 35.45 9.36
CA PRO A 208 -2.13 36.06 9.64
C PRO A 208 -2.06 37.42 8.93
N GLU A 209 -1.61 38.45 9.64
CA GLU A 209 -1.51 39.84 9.14
C GLU A 209 -0.12 40.14 8.60
N GLU A 210 0.87 39.33 8.99
CA GLU A 210 2.26 39.39 8.58
C GLU A 210 2.76 38.01 8.17
N LYS A 211 3.98 37.93 7.59
CA LYS A 211 4.59 36.66 7.14
C LYS A 211 4.61 35.58 8.23
N LEU A 212 4.76 35.99 9.49
CA LEU A 212 4.64 35.16 10.68
C LEU A 212 3.74 35.89 11.69
N HIS A 213 2.62 35.28 12.09
CA HIS A 213 1.70 35.83 13.08
C HIS A 213 1.42 34.78 14.17
N ILE A 214 1.85 35.05 15.41
CA ILE A 214 1.53 34.23 16.59
C ILE A 214 0.40 34.96 17.33
N ARG A 215 -0.73 34.27 17.53
CA ARG A 215 -1.93 34.87 18.15
C ARG A 215 -2.54 33.91 19.17
N THR A 216 -3.01 34.45 20.27
CA THR A 216 -3.94 33.80 21.18
C THR A 216 -5.21 34.63 21.31
N ASN A 217 -6.37 33.97 21.43
CA ASN A 217 -7.66 34.61 21.74
C ASN A 217 -8.17 34.20 23.13
N ALA A 218 -7.39 33.44 23.89
CA ALA A 218 -7.78 33.03 25.23
C ALA A 218 -7.65 34.23 26.20
N VAL A 219 -8.58 34.33 27.14
CA VAL A 219 -8.56 35.37 28.19
C VAL A 219 -7.35 35.16 29.08
N ASP A 220 -6.70 36.26 29.48
CA ASP A 220 -5.51 36.26 30.33
C ASP A 220 -4.37 35.38 29.78
N THR A 221 -4.16 35.44 28.46
CA THR A 221 -3.03 34.77 27.80
C THR A 221 -2.20 35.73 26.96
N ASP A 222 -0.90 35.44 26.88
CA ASP A 222 0.06 36.18 26.07
C ASP A 222 0.46 35.39 24.83
N ALA A 223 0.70 36.10 23.72
CA ALA A 223 1.24 35.52 22.49
C ALA A 223 2.76 35.66 22.47
N PHE A 224 3.48 34.71 23.06
CA PHE A 224 4.95 34.69 23.04
C PHE A 224 5.51 33.77 21.97
N ALA A 225 6.63 34.19 21.38
CA ALA A 225 7.58 33.30 20.72
C ALA A 225 8.71 32.98 21.72
N LEU A 226 8.88 31.71 22.08
CA LEU A 226 9.98 31.27 22.92
C LEU A 226 11.12 30.74 22.03
N PHE A 227 12.31 31.30 22.22
CA PHE A 227 13.56 30.75 21.70
C PHE A 227 14.30 30.13 22.89
N ASP A 228 14.55 28.82 22.84
CA ASP A 228 15.19 28.09 23.93
C ASP A 228 16.37 27.27 23.40
N ALA A 229 17.50 27.35 24.11
CA ALA A 229 18.76 26.72 23.76
C ALA A 229 19.22 25.86 24.95
N ASN A 230 18.91 24.56 24.90
CA ASN A 230 19.09 23.65 26.04
C ASN A 230 20.45 22.91 26.06
N GLY A 231 21.26 23.09 25.02
CA GLY A 231 22.59 22.48 24.93
C GLY A 231 23.64 23.27 25.72
N SER A 232 24.63 22.57 26.31
CA SER A 232 25.80 23.22 26.89
C SER A 232 26.50 24.11 25.85
N GLY A 233 26.87 25.33 26.22
CA GLY A 233 27.49 26.31 25.32
C GLY A 233 26.56 26.91 24.26
N SER A 234 25.23 26.77 24.40
CA SER A 234 24.27 27.27 23.42
C SER A 234 23.58 28.55 23.88
N ASP A 235 23.68 29.60 23.07
CA ASP A 235 22.95 30.85 23.28
C ASP A 235 21.56 30.81 22.64
N SER A 236 20.58 31.45 23.26
CA SER A 236 19.26 31.70 22.64
C SER A 236 19.21 33.10 22.04
N ALA A 237 18.77 33.22 20.79
CA ALA A 237 18.76 34.50 20.10
C ALA A 237 17.67 34.63 19.03
N PHE A 238 17.22 35.87 18.83
CA PHE A 238 16.45 36.29 17.67
C PHE A 238 17.31 37.22 16.80
N ARG A 239 17.32 37.02 15.48
CA ARG A 239 18.16 37.78 14.54
C ARG A 239 17.33 38.54 13.51
N LEU A 240 17.75 39.78 13.26
CA LEU A 240 17.20 40.66 12.24
C LEU A 240 18.29 40.92 11.19
N ARG A 241 18.08 40.44 9.96
CA ARG A 241 19.03 40.65 8.86
C ARG A 241 18.41 41.48 7.76
N GLN A 242 19.15 42.47 7.27
CA GLN A 242 18.92 43.08 5.97
C GLN A 242 20.12 42.84 5.05
N ASN A 243 19.83 42.50 3.80
CA ASN A 243 20.83 42.36 2.72
C ASN A 243 20.76 43.55 1.74
N GLY A 244 20.17 44.67 2.17
CA GLY A 244 20.04 45.87 1.35
C GLY A 244 21.37 46.56 1.08
N VAL A 245 21.32 47.86 0.80
CA VAL A 245 22.51 48.67 0.44
C VAL A 245 23.64 48.57 1.48
N THR A 246 23.28 48.51 2.76
CA THR A 246 24.23 48.24 3.85
C THR A 246 23.83 46.94 4.53
N PRO A 247 24.41 45.79 4.13
CA PRO A 247 24.08 44.52 4.76
C PRO A 247 24.44 44.52 6.25
N THR A 248 23.47 44.19 7.10
CA THR A 248 23.67 44.13 8.56
C THR A 248 22.81 43.01 9.14
N THR A 249 23.35 42.31 10.13
CA THR A 249 22.57 41.40 10.98
C THR A 249 22.67 41.88 12.42
N TRP A 250 21.53 42.20 13.02
CA TRP A 250 21.39 42.50 14.43
C TRP A 250 20.91 41.26 15.17
N GLU A 251 21.28 41.13 16.45
CA GLU A 251 20.80 40.07 17.32
C GLU A 251 20.32 40.63 18.67
N PHE A 252 19.32 39.94 19.22
CA PHE A 252 18.96 39.97 20.63
C PHE A 252 19.33 38.59 21.17
N ARG A 253 20.34 38.50 22.03
CA ARG A 253 20.92 37.22 22.46
C ARG A 253 21.00 37.13 23.97
N ASN A 254 20.46 36.05 24.53
CA ASN A 254 20.70 35.66 25.91
C ASN A 254 21.90 34.69 25.94
N GLN A 255 23.01 35.14 26.54
CA GLN A 255 24.26 34.37 26.54
C GLN A 255 24.29 33.33 27.66
N GLN A 256 24.66 32.09 27.33
CA GLN A 256 24.69 30.98 28.29
C GLN A 256 25.74 31.18 29.39
N ASP A 257 26.92 31.70 29.03
CA ASP A 257 28.05 31.83 29.98
C ASP A 257 27.85 32.96 31.00
N SER A 258 27.13 34.02 30.61
CA SER A 258 27.03 35.24 31.42
C SER A 258 25.61 35.57 31.87
N GLY A 259 24.58 34.95 31.27
CA GLY A 259 23.16 35.29 31.45
C GLY A 259 22.80 36.69 30.98
N ARG A 260 23.70 37.38 30.25
CA ARG A 260 23.49 38.76 29.82
C ARG A 260 22.69 38.79 28.53
N LEU A 261 21.77 39.75 28.46
CA LEU A 261 21.17 40.16 27.20
C LEU A 261 22.17 41.03 26.42
N ASN A 262 22.55 40.55 25.24
CA ASN A 262 23.28 41.33 24.25
C ASN A 262 22.31 41.86 23.19
N VAL A 263 22.45 43.13 22.82
CA VAL A 263 21.70 43.77 21.73
C VAL A 263 22.70 44.51 20.85
N GLY A 264 22.88 44.06 19.62
CA GLY A 264 23.88 44.65 18.72
C GLY A 264 24.07 43.88 17.43
N ILE A 265 25.22 44.10 16.77
CA ILE A 265 25.59 43.36 15.56
C ILE A 265 25.87 41.90 15.93
N ALA A 266 25.35 40.97 15.13
CA ALA A 266 25.52 39.54 15.36
C ALA A 266 27.00 39.13 15.35
N GLY A 267 27.40 38.33 16.34
CA GLY A 267 28.78 37.86 16.51
C GLY A 267 29.71 38.83 17.28
N GLY A 268 29.16 39.93 17.80
CA GLY A 268 29.86 40.84 18.73
C GLY A 268 29.77 40.42 20.19
#